data_AF-A0A9D2QKY5-F1
#
_entry.id   AF-A0A9D2QKY5-F1
#
_cell.length_a   1.000
_cell.length_b   1.000
_cell.length_c   1.000
_cell.angle_alpha   90.00
_cell.angle_beta   90.00
_cell.angle_gamma   90.00
#
_symmetry.space_group_name_H-M   'P 1'
#
loop_
_entity.id
_entity.type
_entity.pdbx_description
1 polymer ?
#
loop_
_entity_poly.entity_id
_entity_poly.type
_entity_poly.pdbx_seq_one_letter_code
_entity_poly.pdbx_strand_id
1 'polypeptide(L)' 'MEKLTQETEQIMAERFGKDTVIALATTENGIPHVRYVNAFYEDGAFYIITYALSGKMKQLEKNPAAAIAGEWFTA' A
#
# COMPACT_ATOMS: atom_id res chain seq x y z
N MET A 1 -12.50 12.99 2.88
CA MET A 1 -12.16 12.05 1.80
C MET A 1 -13.41 11.83 0.98
N GLU A 2 -13.34 11.93 -0.34
CA GLU A 2 -14.50 11.56 -1.18
C GLU A 2 -14.80 10.06 -0.97
N LYS A 3 -16.08 9.73 -0.90
CA LYS A 3 -16.50 8.33 -0.84
C LYS A 3 -16.32 7.71 -2.21
N LEU A 4 -15.78 6.50 -2.25
CA LEU A 4 -15.73 5.71 -3.46
C LEU A 4 -17.15 5.44 -3.95
N THR A 5 -17.32 5.24 -5.26
CA THR A 5 -18.58 4.69 -5.77
C THR A 5 -18.71 3.24 -5.31
N GLN A 6 -19.94 2.75 -5.16
CA GLN A 6 -20.18 1.34 -4.79
C GLN A 6 -19.45 0.36 -5.71
N GLU A 7 -19.41 0.66 -7.02
CA GLU A 7 -18.68 -0.12 -8.01
C GLU A 7 -17.17 -0.12 -7.73
N THR A 8 -16.58 1.03 -7.40
CA THR A 8 -15.15 1.12 -7.08
C THR A 8 -14.83 0.39 -5.78
N GLU A 9 -15.68 0.51 -4.76
CA GLU A 9 -15.53 -0.23 -3.50
C GLU A 9 -15.54 -1.74 -3.73
N GLN A 10 -16.47 -2.24 -4.55
CA GLN A 10 -16.56 -3.65 -4.91
C GLN A 10 -15.32 -4.14 -5.66
N ILE A 11 -14.85 -3.40 -6.67
CA ILE A 11 -13.65 -3.77 -7.43
C ILE A 11 -12.41 -3.81 -6.52
N MET A 12 -12.27 -2.82 -5.63
CA MET A 12 -11.16 -2.78 -4.69
C MET A 12 -11.20 -3.94 -3.70
N ALA A 13 -12.37 -4.27 -3.15
CA ALA A 13 -12.55 -5.41 -2.26
C ALA A 13 -12.29 -6.76 -2.97
N GLU A 14 -12.77 -6.96 -4.20
CA GLU A 14 -12.56 -8.20 -4.95
C GLU A 14 -11.07 -8.42 -5.30
N ARG A 15 -10.38 -7.35 -5.71
CA ARG A 15 -8.98 -7.42 -6.13
C ARG A 15 -8.04 -7.50 -4.93
N PHE A 16 -8.24 -6.65 -3.92
CA PHE A 16 -7.27 -6.41 -2.87
C PHE A 16 -7.75 -6.79 -1.46
N GLY A 17 -9.02 -7.18 -1.28
CA GLY A 17 -9.58 -7.67 -0.01
C GLY A 17 -9.15 -9.10 0.35
N LYS A 18 -7.93 -9.46 -0.05
CA LYS A 18 -7.27 -10.75 0.17
C LYS A 18 -5.76 -10.51 0.19
N ASP A 19 -4.99 -11.52 0.61
CA ASP A 19 -3.53 -11.42 0.57
C ASP A 19 -3.04 -11.11 -0.85
N THR A 20 -2.46 -9.91 -1.01
CA THR A 20 -2.05 -9.37 -2.30
C THR A 20 -0.64 -8.83 -2.22
N VAL A 21 0.22 -9.25 -3.16
CA VAL A 21 1.57 -8.69 -3.28
C VAL A 21 1.49 -7.33 -3.96
N ILE A 22 2.04 -6.30 -3.32
CA ILE A 22 2.07 -4.93 -3.84
C ILE A 22 3.48 -4.34 -3.68
N ALA A 23 3.88 -3.45 -4.60
CA ALA A 23 5.11 -2.68 -4.44
C ALA A 23 4.85 -1.52 -3.47
N LEU A 24 5.66 -1.43 -2.41
CA LEU A 24 5.68 -0.32 -1.46
C LEU A 24 6.95 0.50 -1.65
N ALA A 25 6.77 1.79 -1.92
CA ALA A 25 7.83 2.78 -1.96
C ALA A 25 7.81 3.65 -0.70
N THR A 26 8.96 3.75 -0.05
CA THR A 26 9.26 4.73 1.01
C THR A 26 10.47 5.57 0.57
N THR A 27 10.80 6.65 1.28
CA THR A 27 11.95 7.49 0.94
C THR A 27 12.90 7.66 2.11
N GLU A 28 14.19 7.82 1.80
CA GLU A 28 15.21 8.25 2.75
C GLU A 28 16.08 9.31 2.07
N ASN A 29 16.12 10.52 2.61
CA ASN A 29 16.88 11.64 2.04
C ASN A 29 16.58 11.89 0.55
N GLY A 30 15.31 11.74 0.15
CA GLY A 30 14.87 11.90 -1.25
C GLY A 30 15.14 10.70 -2.15
N ILE A 31 15.77 9.64 -1.66
CA ILE A 31 16.03 8.41 -2.43
C ILE A 31 14.88 7.41 -2.22
N PRO A 32 14.23 6.92 -3.29
CA PRO A 32 13.17 5.94 -3.17
C PRO A 32 13.70 4.54 -2.85
N HIS A 33 13.04 3.85 -1.93
CA HIS A 33 13.28 2.45 -1.59
C HIS A 33 12.02 1.62 -1.83
N VAL A 34 12.04 0.83 -2.90
CA VAL A 34 10.90 0.01 -3.33
C VAL A 34 11.10 -1.45 -2.96
N ARG A 35 10.05 -2.11 -2.46
CA ARG A 35 10.05 -3.55 -2.17
C ARG A 35 8.64 -4.12 -2.27
N TYR A 36 8.54 -5.42 -2.51
CA TYR A 36 7.27 -6.13 -2.38
C TYR A 36 6.88 -6.34 -0.92
N VAL A 37 5.58 -6.24 -0.65
CA VAL A 37 4.94 -6.56 0.62
C VAL A 37 3.62 -7.28 0.35
N ASN A 38 3.19 -8.11 1.29
CA ASN A 38 1.81 -8.58 1.36
C ASN A 38 0.94 -7.49 1.97
N ALA A 39 -0.16 -7.17 1.30
CA ALA A 39 -1.13 -6.17 1.72
C ALA A 39 -2.55 -6.73 1.65
N PHE A 40 -3.43 -6.16 2.47
CA PHE A 40 -4.86 -6.44 2.51
C PHE A 40 -5.63 -5.12 2.48
N TYR A 41 -6.62 -4.99 1.62
CA TYR A 41 -7.44 -3.79 1.50
C TYR A 41 -8.78 -3.95 2.23
N GLU A 42 -9.11 -2.97 3.08
CA GLU A 42 -10.40 -2.89 3.78
C GLU A 42 -10.73 -1.43 4.10
N ASP A 43 -11.99 -1.05 3.95
CA ASP A 43 -12.53 0.28 4.32
C ASP A 43 -11.71 1.48 3.81
N GLY A 44 -11.20 1.39 2.58
CA GLY A 44 -10.45 2.48 1.95
C GLY A 44 -8.97 2.53 2.29
N ALA A 45 -8.43 1.53 3.01
CA ALA A 45 -7.03 1.48 3.42
C ALA A 45 -6.36 0.15 3.06
N PHE A 46 -5.05 0.23 2.80
CA PHE A 46 -4.19 -0.95 2.68
C PHE A 46 -3.46 -1.21 3.99
N TYR A 47 -3.63 -2.40 4.53
CA TYR A 47 -2.99 -2.90 5.74
C TYR A 47 -1.81 -3.79 5.37
N ILE A 48 -0.68 -3.56 6.01
CA ILE A 48 0.56 -4.33 5.81
C ILE A 48 1.10 -4.71 7.19
N ILE A 49 1.35 -5.99 7.40
CA ILE A 49 2.03 -6.49 8.60
C ILE A 49 3.54 -6.44 8.36
N THR A 50 4.29 -5.81 9.26
CA THR A 50 5.74 -5.77 9.13
C THR A 50 6.44 -5.68 10.48
N TYR A 51 7.75 -5.92 10.49
CA TYR A 51 8.56 -5.80 11.68
C TYR A 51 8.84 -4.33 12.00
N ALA A 52 8.57 -3.91 13.24
CA ALA A 52 8.70 -2.53 13.70
C ALA A 52 10.11 -1.94 13.48
N LEU A 53 11.17 -2.75 13.56
CA LEU A 53 12.55 -2.27 13.35
C LEU A 53 13.05 -2.42 11.89
N SER A 54 12.16 -2.79 10.96
CA SER A 54 12.52 -2.93 9.55
C SER A 54 12.91 -1.59 8.92
N GLY A 55 13.70 -1.63 7.84
CA GLY A 55 14.17 -0.43 7.16
C GLY A 55 13.02 0.49 6.71
N LYS A 56 11.92 -0.07 6.20
CA LYS A 56 10.74 0.70 5.80
C LYS A 56 10.09 1.45 6.96
N MET A 57 10.07 0.87 8.16
CA MET A 57 9.50 1.54 9.34
C MET A 57 10.39 2.68 9.82
N LYS A 58 11.71 2.48 9.83
CA LYS A 58 12.68 3.57 10.11
C LYS A 58 12.60 4.70 9.09
N GLN A 59 12.29 4.37 7.84
CA GLN A 59 12.09 5.36 6.77
C GLN A 59 10.78 6.12 6.97
N LEU A 60 9.68 5.41 7.26
CA LEU A 60 8.36 5.99 7.53
C LEU A 60 8.32 6.87 8.80
N GLU A 61 9.13 6.53 9.81
CA GLU A 61 9.29 7.35 11.02
C GLU A 61 9.86 8.74 10.69
N LYS A 62 10.80 8.83 9.73
CA LYS A 62 11.38 10.10 9.28
C LYS A 62 10.51 10.82 8.26
N ASN A 63 9.89 10.08 7.35
CA ASN A 63 8.99 10.61 6.33
C ASN A 63 7.79 9.64 6.14
N PRO A 64 6.59 9.99 6.62
CA PRO A 64 5.43 9.10 6.57
C PRO A 64 4.85 8.95 5.14
N ALA A 65 5.34 9.71 4.16
CA ALA A 65 4.90 9.57 2.78
C ALA A 65 5.31 8.20 2.22
N ALA A 66 4.32 7.45 1.74
CA ALA A 66 4.49 6.20 1.02
C ALA A 66 3.69 6.23 -0.28
N ALA A 67 4.13 5.42 -1.23
CA ALA A 67 3.34 5.09 -2.41
C ALA A 67 3.24 3.58 -2.54
N ILE A 68 2.11 3.12 -3.06
CA ILE A 68 1.87 1.73 -3.39
C ILE A 68 1.57 1.60 -4.88
N ALA A 69 2.03 0.50 -5.49
CA ALA A 69 1.72 0.16 -6.87
C ALA A 69 1.44 -1.33 -6.99
N GLY A 70 0.27 -1.67 -7.53
CA GLY A 70 -0.15 -3.03 -7.83
C GLY A 70 -0.76 -3.10 -9.23
N GLU A 71 -1.39 -4.24 -9.54
CA GLU A 71 -2.13 -4.42 -10.79
C GLU A 71 -3.50 -3.72 -10.70
N TRP A 72 -3.49 -2.39 -10.75
CA TRP A 72 -4.67 -1.54 -10.57
C TRP A 72 -5.72 -1.75 -11.66
N PHE A 73 -5.29 -1.72 -12.91
CA PHE A 73 -6.13 -1.85 -14.10
C PHE A 73 -5.37 -2.66 -15.14
N THR A 74 -5.97 -3.75 -15.61
CA THR A 74 -5.59 -4.35 -16.89
C THR A 74 -6.12 -3.42 -17.97
N ALA A 75 -5.26 -3.01 -18.90
CA ALA A 75 -5.64 -2.24 -20.08
C ALA A 75 -6.67 -2.98 -20.94
#